data_AF-A0A914W7X1-F1
#
_entry.id   AF-A0A914W7X1-F1
#
_cell.length_a   1.000
_cell.length_b   1.000
_cell.length_c   1.000
_cell.angle_alpha   90.00
_cell.angle_beta   90.00
_cell.angle_gamma   90.00
#
_symmetry.space_group_name_H-M   'P 1'
#
loop_
_entity.id
_entity.type
_entity.pdbx_description
1 polymer ?
#
loop_
_entity_poly.entity_id
_entity_poly.type
_entity_poly.pdbx_seq_one_letter_code
_entity_poly.pdbx_strand_id
1 'polypeptide(L)'
;MTLSHVYARPLKENFRAGLCSGAFLFQLISILITIIAPLLIAYQSQGFWLKTSVYREQPLVGFKYRYLFLLRTDQHDSYFLWSSFTGLNSLESSHLRIPLIDSSEIDLNRDGKPDQLALKVGFPLNPDDAIHSVIWMLVFDYELQSHSRFQMQTLIN
;
A
#
# COMPACT_ATOMS: atom_id res chain seq x y z
N MET A 1 9.02 46.47 71.52
CA MET A 1 8.97 45.14 72.14
C MET A 1 8.66 44.15 71.02
N THR A 2 9.69 43.53 70.44
CA THR A 2 9.54 42.64 69.27
C THR A 2 9.53 41.19 69.75
N LEU A 3 8.41 40.50 69.53
CA LEU A 3 8.22 39.12 69.95
C LEU A 3 8.81 38.21 68.85
N SER A 4 10.00 37.66 69.09
CA SER A 4 10.66 36.76 68.13
C SER A 4 10.02 35.38 68.17
N HIS A 5 9.52 34.92 67.02
CA HIS A 5 8.94 33.60 66.87
C HIS A 5 10.07 32.57 66.67
N VAL A 6 10.41 31.82 67.73
CA VAL A 6 11.64 31.02 67.79
C VAL A 6 11.53 29.71 67.02
N TYR A 7 10.34 29.09 66.93
CA TYR A 7 10.18 27.82 66.23
C TYR A 7 8.71 27.53 65.93
N ALA A 8 8.42 26.98 64.76
CA ALA A 8 7.11 26.48 64.39
C ALA A 8 7.30 25.14 63.65
N ARG A 9 6.51 24.13 64.01
CA ARG A 9 6.52 22.83 63.33
C ARG A 9 5.10 22.49 62.88
N PRO A 10 4.87 22.12 61.61
CA PRO A 10 3.56 21.72 61.14
C PRO A 10 3.15 20.39 61.78
N LEU A 11 1.94 20.36 62.37
CA LEU A 11 1.34 19.13 62.88
C LEU A 11 0.74 18.35 61.70
N LYS A 12 1.21 17.12 61.48
CA LYS A 12 0.65 16.23 60.45
C LYS A 12 -0.29 15.24 61.11
N GLU A 13 -1.59 15.48 60.99
CA GLU A 13 -2.62 14.55 61.44
C GLU A 13 -2.94 13.55 60.31
N ASN A 14 -2.83 12.26 60.59
CA ASN A 14 -3.13 11.21 59.63
C ASN A 14 -4.50 10.61 59.96
N PHE A 15 -5.53 10.99 59.21
CA PHE A 15 -6.85 10.38 59.31
C PHE A 15 -6.84 9.01 58.61
N ARG A 16 -7.13 7.95 59.35
CA ARG A 16 -7.23 6.58 58.82
C ARG A 16 -8.71 6.20 58.74
N ALA A 17 -9.19 5.87 57.56
CA ALA A 17 -10.52 5.29 57.39
C ALA A 17 -10.51 3.82 57.88
N GLY A 18 -11.55 3.41 58.60
CA GLY A 18 -11.74 1.99 58.96
C GLY A 18 -12.11 1.14 57.74
N LEU A 19 -11.84 -0.17 57.81
CA LEU A 19 -12.04 -1.13 56.72
C LEU A 19 -13.50 -1.26 56.23
N CYS A 20 -14.47 -0.80 57.02
CA CYS A 20 -15.91 -0.83 56.71
C CYS A 20 -16.53 0.58 56.70
N SER A 21 -15.81 1.58 56.17
CA SER A 21 -16.28 2.95 56.02
C SER A 21 -16.54 3.30 54.54
N GLY A 22 -17.47 4.22 54.26
CA GLY A 22 -17.74 4.71 52.90
C GLY A 22 -16.50 5.30 52.20
N ALA A 23 -15.57 5.88 52.97
CA ALA A 23 -14.30 6.39 52.44
C ALA A 23 -13.38 5.27 51.92
N PHE A 24 -13.38 4.11 52.58
CA PHE A 24 -12.62 2.93 52.12
C PHE A 24 -13.21 2.37 50.83
N LEU A 25 -14.53 2.32 50.71
CA LEU A 25 -15.20 1.88 49.48
C LEU A 25 -14.92 2.82 48.30
N PHE A 26 -14.95 4.14 48.52
CA PHE A 26 -14.57 5.10 47.49
C PHE A 26 -13.11 4.94 47.05
N GLN A 27 -12.19 4.76 48.00
CA GLN A 27 -10.77 4.52 47.70
C GLN A 27 -10.57 3.20 46.96
N LEU A 28 -11.28 2.13 47.33
CA LEU A 28 -11.25 0.84 46.62
C LEU A 28 -11.74 0.98 45.18
N ILE A 29 -12.88 1.67 44.96
CA ILE A 29 -13.42 1.94 43.62
C ILE A 29 -12.43 2.77 42.81
N SER A 30 -11.84 3.81 43.41
CA SER A 30 -10.83 4.64 42.74
C SER A 30 -9.63 3.81 42.30
N ILE A 31 -9.10 2.92 43.15
CA ILE A 31 -7.99 2.02 42.80
C ILE A 31 -8.41 1.05 41.69
N LEU A 32 -9.60 0.45 41.78
CA LEU A 32 -10.15 -0.43 40.75
C LEU A 32 -10.23 0.28 39.40
N ILE A 33 -10.77 1.50 39.36
CA ILE A 33 -10.86 2.30 38.13
C ILE A 33 -9.47 2.63 37.60
N THR A 34 -8.53 3.04 38.47
CA THR A 34 -7.14 3.36 38.07
C THR A 34 -6.43 2.15 37.44
N ILE A 35 -6.78 0.93 37.82
CA ILE A 35 -6.19 -0.30 37.26
C ILE A 35 -6.97 -0.79 36.03
N ILE A 36 -8.30 -0.87 36.12
CA ILE A 36 -9.15 -1.46 35.08
C ILE A 36 -9.25 -0.56 33.85
N ALA A 37 -9.34 0.75 34.01
CA ALA A 37 -9.48 1.67 32.88
C ALA A 37 -8.31 1.57 31.88
N PRO A 38 -7.02 1.71 32.28
CA PRO A 38 -5.91 1.54 31.34
C PRO A 38 -5.82 0.11 30.81
N LEU A 39 -6.18 -0.90 31.60
CA LEU A 39 -6.19 -2.30 31.16
C LEU A 39 -7.19 -2.52 30.01
N LEU A 40 -8.40 -1.96 30.12
CA LEU A 40 -9.46 -2.11 29.12
C LEU A 40 -9.10 -1.34 27.84
N ILE A 41 -8.53 -0.14 27.97
CA ILE A 41 -8.04 0.65 26.83
C ILE A 41 -6.96 -0.12 26.06
N ALA A 42 -5.95 -0.65 26.76
CA ALA A 42 -4.86 -1.37 26.11
C ALA A 42 -5.28 -2.76 25.57
N TYR A 43 -6.33 -3.37 26.14
CA TYR A 43 -6.93 -4.60 25.59
C TYR A 43 -7.65 -4.31 24.27
N GLN A 44 -8.48 -3.26 24.24
CA GLN A 44 -9.23 -2.86 23.03
C GLN A 44 -8.33 -2.35 21.92
N SER A 45 -7.23 -1.67 22.26
CA SER A 45 -6.26 -1.21 21.26
C SER A 45 -5.41 -2.34 20.66
N GLN A 46 -5.62 -3.59 21.10
CA GLN A 46 -4.80 -4.75 20.71
C GLN A 46 -3.30 -4.55 20.99
N GLY A 47 -2.95 -3.60 21.87
CA GLY A 47 -1.59 -3.07 21.99
C GLY A 47 -0.67 -3.82 22.95
N PHE A 48 -1.18 -4.76 23.75
CA PHE A 48 -0.38 -5.40 24.80
C PHE A 48 0.80 -6.23 24.28
N TRP A 49 0.70 -6.79 23.06
CA TRP A 49 1.77 -7.62 22.48
C TRP A 49 1.59 -7.87 20.97
N LEU A 50 1.12 -6.88 20.19
CA LEU A 50 0.95 -7.09 18.75
C LEU A 50 2.32 -7.02 18.06
N LYS A 51 2.86 -8.18 17.69
CA LYS A 51 4.15 -8.28 16.97
C LYS A 51 3.98 -8.12 15.47
N THR A 52 2.92 -8.69 14.91
CA THR A 52 2.68 -8.69 13.46
C THR A 52 1.18 -8.88 13.23
N SER A 53 0.64 -8.12 12.28
CA SER A 53 -0.69 -8.33 11.73
C SER A 53 -0.59 -8.49 10.22
N VAL A 54 -1.42 -9.37 9.67
CA VAL A 54 -1.47 -9.66 8.24
C VAL A 54 -2.84 -9.24 7.73
N TYR A 55 -2.85 -8.38 6.73
CA TYR A 55 -4.06 -7.90 6.07
C TYR A 55 -4.06 -8.33 4.62
N ARG A 56 -5.27 -8.51 4.06
CA ARG A 56 -5.47 -8.76 2.64
C ARG A 56 -6.32 -7.64 2.10
N GLU A 57 -5.85 -7.00 1.05
CA GLU A 57 -6.60 -5.98 0.32
C GLU A 57 -6.51 -6.29 -1.18
N GLN A 58 -7.51 -5.86 -1.93
CA GLN A 58 -7.52 -5.96 -3.39
C GLN A 58 -6.87 -4.68 -3.95
N PRO A 59 -5.69 -4.78 -4.58
CA PRO A 59 -4.98 -3.63 -5.13
C PRO A 59 -5.75 -2.99 -6.27
N LEU A 60 -5.50 -1.71 -6.49
CA LEU A 60 -5.86 -1.04 -7.74
C LEU A 60 -4.72 -1.29 -8.72
N VAL A 61 -5.01 -2.05 -9.79
CA VAL A 61 -4.05 -2.31 -10.86
C VAL A 61 -4.56 -1.60 -12.10
N GLY A 62 -3.76 -0.70 -12.66
CA GLY A 62 -4.13 0.04 -13.87
C GLY A 62 -3.10 -0.16 -14.96
N PHE A 63 -3.56 -0.43 -16.18
CA PHE A 63 -2.67 -0.47 -17.34
C PHE A 63 -2.18 0.94 -17.67
N LYS A 64 -0.86 1.15 -17.65
CA LYS A 64 -0.26 2.48 -17.83
C LYS A 64 -0.24 2.93 -19.30
N TYR A 65 -0.77 2.12 -20.22
CA TYR A 65 -0.66 2.31 -21.67
C TYR A 65 0.78 2.47 -22.15
N ARG A 66 1.72 1.86 -21.42
CA ARG A 66 3.13 1.80 -21.80
C ARG A 66 3.50 0.36 -22.09
N TYR A 67 4.13 0.17 -23.25
CA TYR A 67 4.42 -1.14 -23.79
C TYR A 67 5.66 -1.11 -24.67
N LEU A 68 6.23 -2.29 -24.90
CA LEU A 68 7.29 -2.57 -25.85
C LEU A 68 6.97 -3.90 -26.53
N PHE A 69 7.07 -3.91 -27.85
CA PHE A 69 6.89 -5.09 -28.69
C PHE A 69 8.12 -5.25 -29.57
N LEU A 70 8.67 -6.46 -29.58
CA LEU A 70 9.79 -6.86 -30.41
C LEU A 70 9.43 -8.13 -31.17
N LEU A 71 9.43 -8.05 -32.49
CA LEU A 71 9.12 -9.15 -33.39
C LEU A 71 10.41 -9.56 -34.07
N ARG A 72 10.84 -10.80 -33.85
CA ARG A 72 12.07 -11.33 -34.46
C ARG A 72 11.73 -12.04 -35.75
N THR A 73 12.44 -11.70 -36.82
CA THR A 73 12.29 -12.37 -38.12
C THR A 73 13.30 -13.51 -38.27
N ASP A 74 13.15 -14.29 -39.35
CA ASP A 74 14.02 -15.43 -39.66
C ASP A 74 15.43 -15.01 -40.13
N GLN A 75 15.58 -13.78 -40.64
CA GLN A 75 16.89 -13.27 -41.04
C GLN A 75 17.75 -12.93 -39.82
N HIS A 76 19.04 -13.31 -39.89
CA HIS A 76 20.00 -13.02 -38.82
C HIS A 76 20.04 -11.50 -38.57
N ASP A 77 19.75 -11.11 -37.32
CA ASP A 77 19.75 -9.72 -36.83
C ASP A 77 18.63 -8.81 -37.36
N SER A 78 17.60 -9.36 -38.01
CA SER A 78 16.42 -8.59 -38.42
C SER A 78 15.27 -8.74 -37.42
N TYR A 79 14.88 -7.62 -36.82
CA TYR A 79 13.72 -7.51 -35.94
C TYR A 79 12.93 -6.25 -36.25
N PHE A 80 11.67 -6.26 -35.83
CA PHE A 80 10.81 -5.10 -35.79
C PHE A 80 10.53 -4.69 -34.35
N LEU A 81 10.63 -3.40 -34.07
CA LEU A 81 10.41 -2.84 -32.75
C LEU A 81 9.32 -1.78 -32.80
N TRP A 82 8.47 -1.80 -31.78
CA TRP A 82 7.61 -0.67 -31.45
C TRP A 82 7.46 -0.54 -29.94
N SER A 83 7.57 0.67 -29.43
CA SER A 83 7.34 0.93 -28.03
C SER A 83 6.61 2.24 -27.80
N SER A 84 6.01 2.39 -26.63
CA SER A 84 5.50 3.69 -26.16
C SER A 84 6.62 4.67 -25.78
N PHE A 85 7.88 4.21 -25.74
CA PHE A 85 9.03 4.98 -25.29
C PHE A 85 9.70 5.66 -26.48
N THR A 86 9.45 6.96 -26.65
CA THR A 86 9.97 7.75 -27.77
C THR A 86 11.49 7.67 -27.89
N GLY A 87 12.23 7.73 -26.78
CA GLY A 87 13.68 7.62 -26.77
C GLY A 87 14.19 6.31 -27.36
N LEU A 88 13.55 5.19 -27.06
CA LEU A 88 13.91 3.88 -27.63
C LEU A 88 13.57 3.83 -29.13
N ASN A 89 12.40 4.34 -29.51
CA ASN A 89 11.99 4.40 -30.91
C ASN A 89 12.92 5.27 -31.76
N SER A 90 13.48 6.35 -31.19
CA SER A 90 14.47 7.20 -31.87
C SER A 90 15.81 6.49 -32.05
N LEU A 91 16.26 5.71 -31.06
CA LEU A 91 17.50 4.95 -31.15
C LEU A 91 17.40 3.81 -32.19
N GLU A 92 16.26 3.13 -32.24
CA GLU A 92 16.01 1.95 -33.09
C GLU A 92 15.17 2.29 -34.34
N SER A 93 15.38 3.48 -34.90
CA SER A 93 14.57 4.00 -36.00
C SER A 93 14.60 3.15 -37.28
N SER A 94 15.67 2.40 -37.53
CA SER A 94 15.82 1.49 -38.68
C SER A 94 14.91 0.25 -38.59
N HIS A 95 14.60 -0.20 -37.38
CA HIS A 95 13.81 -1.40 -37.10
C HIS A 95 12.36 -1.08 -36.73
N LEU A 96 11.96 0.18 -36.84
CA LEU A 96 10.66 0.65 -36.37
C LEU A 96 9.51 0.17 -37.27
N ARG A 97 8.52 -0.51 -36.68
CA ARG A 97 7.24 -0.83 -37.35
C ARG A 97 6.08 -0.44 -36.48
N ILE A 98 5.27 0.52 -36.93
CA ILE A 98 4.13 1.04 -36.18
C ILE A 98 2.93 0.08 -36.29
N PRO A 99 2.46 -0.54 -35.19
CA PRO A 99 1.27 -1.37 -35.17
C PRO A 99 -0.01 -0.57 -34.94
N LEU A 100 -1.14 -1.19 -35.25
CA LEU A 100 -2.45 -0.81 -34.73
C LEU A 100 -2.65 -1.46 -33.35
N ILE A 101 -2.91 -0.65 -32.32
CA ILE A 101 -3.11 -1.12 -30.95
C ILE A 101 -4.50 -0.70 -30.48
N ASP A 102 -5.24 -1.67 -29.95
CA ASP A 102 -6.53 -1.48 -29.29
C ASP A 102 -6.47 -2.14 -27.91
N SER A 103 -6.86 -1.41 -26.88
CA SER A 103 -6.74 -1.84 -25.48
C SER A 103 -7.95 -1.41 -24.69
N SER A 104 -8.55 -2.35 -23.95
CA SER A 104 -9.71 -2.12 -23.11
C SER A 104 -9.55 -2.84 -21.77
N GLU A 105 -9.77 -2.12 -20.68
CA GLU A 105 -9.87 -2.70 -19.35
C GLU A 105 -11.33 -3.01 -19.03
N ILE A 106 -11.58 -4.22 -18.53
CA ILE A 106 -12.93 -4.76 -18.29
C ILE A 106 -13.07 -5.02 -16.80
N ASP A 107 -14.13 -4.46 -16.22
CA ASP A 107 -14.59 -4.72 -14.86
C ASP A 107 -15.77 -5.71 -14.92
N LEU A 108 -15.55 -6.94 -14.45
CA LEU A 108 -16.53 -8.02 -14.55
C LEU A 108 -17.57 -7.96 -13.43
N ASN A 109 -17.14 -7.59 -12.23
CA ASN A 109 -17.99 -7.57 -11.04
C ASN A 109 -18.64 -6.21 -10.76
N ARG A 110 -18.27 -5.18 -11.53
CA ARG A 110 -18.71 -3.78 -11.44
C ARG A 110 -18.35 -3.10 -10.13
N ASP A 111 -17.21 -3.47 -9.53
CA ASP A 111 -16.70 -2.87 -8.29
C ASP A 111 -15.90 -1.57 -8.52
N GLY A 112 -15.70 -1.17 -9.78
CA GLY A 112 -14.96 0.01 -10.19
C GLY A 112 -13.46 -0.24 -10.35
N LYS A 113 -12.99 -1.49 -10.25
CA LYS A 113 -11.61 -1.89 -10.49
C LYS A 113 -11.54 -2.78 -11.73
N PRO A 114 -10.53 -2.59 -12.58
CA PRO A 114 -10.38 -3.43 -13.76
C PRO A 114 -9.92 -4.84 -13.36
N ASP A 115 -10.61 -5.85 -13.89
CA ASP A 115 -10.31 -7.27 -13.65
C ASP A 115 -9.50 -7.89 -14.80
N GLN A 116 -9.78 -7.47 -16.03
CA GLN A 116 -9.19 -8.02 -17.24
C GLN A 116 -8.69 -6.93 -18.19
N LEU A 117 -7.55 -7.17 -18.83
CA LEU A 117 -7.04 -6.35 -19.94
C LEU A 117 -7.24 -7.10 -21.26
N ALA A 118 -8.08 -6.55 -22.12
CA ALA A 118 -8.20 -6.98 -23.51
C ALA A 118 -7.27 -6.12 -24.37
N LEU A 119 -6.18 -6.71 -24.85
CA LEU A 119 -5.19 -6.05 -25.71
C LEU A 119 -5.13 -6.73 -27.07
N LYS A 120 -5.31 -5.94 -28.14
CA LYS A 120 -5.17 -6.36 -29.53
C LYS A 120 -4.08 -5.54 -30.20
N VAL A 121 -3.15 -6.22 -30.84
CA VAL A 121 -2.01 -5.59 -31.52
C VAL A 121 -1.88 -6.19 -32.91
N GLY A 122 -1.95 -5.34 -33.94
CA GLY A 122 -1.79 -5.72 -35.33
C GLY A 122 -0.58 -5.03 -35.96
N PHE A 123 0.43 -5.80 -36.34
CA PHE A 123 1.60 -5.28 -37.05
C PHE A 123 1.38 -5.34 -38.57
N PRO A 124 1.72 -4.28 -39.33
CA PRO A 124 1.74 -4.33 -40.78
C PRO A 124 2.99 -5.10 -41.24
N LEU A 125 2.77 -6.30 -41.77
CA LEU A 125 3.83 -7.20 -42.24
C LEU A 125 3.72 -7.37 -43.76
N ASN A 126 4.85 -7.51 -44.43
CA ASN A 126 4.86 -7.89 -45.84
C ASN A 126 4.77 -9.43 -45.97
N PRO A 127 4.35 -9.95 -47.14
CA PRO A 127 4.28 -11.40 -47.37
C PRO A 127 5.61 -12.13 -47.19
N ASP A 128 6.73 -11.42 -47.38
CA ASP A 128 8.09 -11.95 -47.26
C ASP A 128 8.63 -11.91 -45.82
N ASP A 129 7.94 -11.22 -44.89
CA ASP A 129 8.38 -11.05 -43.51
C ASP A 129 7.95 -12.25 -42.65
N ALA A 130 8.80 -13.28 -42.58
CA ALA A 130 8.59 -14.43 -41.70
C ALA A 130 8.95 -14.10 -40.24
N ILE A 131 7.95 -14.03 -39.35
CA ILE A 131 8.15 -13.83 -37.91
C ILE A 131 8.35 -15.18 -37.21
N HIS A 132 9.43 -15.27 -36.45
CA HIS A 132 9.75 -16.45 -35.65
C HIS A 132 9.34 -16.32 -34.17
N SER A 133 9.48 -15.13 -33.58
CA SER A 133 9.13 -14.91 -32.16
C SER A 133 8.63 -13.51 -31.87
N VAL A 134 7.75 -13.39 -30.88
CA VAL A 134 7.24 -12.10 -30.38
C VAL A 134 7.59 -11.98 -28.90
N ILE A 135 8.25 -10.90 -28.54
CA ILE A 135 8.50 -10.49 -27.16
C ILE A 135 7.66 -9.24 -26.92
N TRP A 136 6.97 -9.21 -25.79
CA TRP A 136 6.18 -8.07 -25.38
C TRP A 136 6.50 -7.73 -23.93
N MET A 137 6.34 -6.45 -23.58
CA MET A 137 6.43 -5.97 -22.22
C MET A 137 5.35 -4.93 -22.02
N LEU A 138 4.55 -5.09 -20.97
CA LEU A 138 3.46 -4.21 -20.58
C LEU A 138 3.74 -3.63 -19.20
N VAL A 139 3.49 -2.33 -19.02
CA VAL A 139 3.69 -1.65 -17.75
C VAL A 139 2.35 -1.39 -17.07
N PHE A 140 2.26 -1.77 -15.80
CA PHE A 140 1.10 -1.54 -14.95
C PHE A 140 1.49 -0.70 -13.74
N ASP A 141 0.59 0.19 -13.34
CA ASP A 141 0.64 0.85 -12.04
C ASP A 141 -0.13 -0.02 -11.04
N TYR A 142 0.45 -0.19 -9.86
CA TYR A 142 -0.08 -0.97 -8.75
C TYR A 142 -0.18 -0.07 -7.53
N GLU A 143 -1.36 0.03 -6.95
CA GLU A 143 -1.61 0.87 -5.78
C GLU A 143 -2.38 0.13 -4.68
N LEU A 144 -1.88 0.27 -3.45
CA LEU A 144 -2.54 -0.15 -2.21
C LEU A 144 -2.91 1.10 -1.41
N GLN A 145 -4.13 1.13 -0.86
CA GLN A 145 -4.67 2.32 -0.20
C GLN A 145 -5.28 2.05 1.18
N SER A 146 -5.66 0.82 1.51
CA SER A 146 -6.49 0.55 2.70
C SER A 146 -5.67 0.56 3.99
N HIS A 147 -4.60 -0.23 4.04
CA HIS A 147 -3.79 -0.40 5.25
C HIS A 147 -2.40 0.23 5.14
N SER A 148 -1.83 0.25 3.94
CA SER A 148 -0.57 0.92 3.64
C SER A 148 -0.70 1.64 2.31
N ARG A 149 -0.40 2.94 2.27
CA ARG A 149 -0.29 3.67 1.01
C ARG A 149 1.00 3.25 0.33
N PHE A 150 0.88 2.45 -0.71
CA PHE A 150 2.01 1.93 -1.45
C PHE A 150 1.71 1.99 -2.94
N GLN A 151 2.64 2.55 -3.71
CA GLN A 151 2.53 2.66 -5.15
C GLN A 151 3.78 2.08 -5.80
N MET A 152 3.59 1.26 -6.82
CA MET A 152 4.66 0.60 -7.55
C MET A 152 4.33 0.53 -9.04
N GLN A 153 5.37 0.53 -9.87
CA GLN A 153 5.25 0.17 -11.29
C GLN A 153 5.82 -1.21 -11.49
N THR A 154 5.02 -2.05 -12.14
CA THR A 154 5.41 -3.41 -12.49
C THR A 154 5.45 -3.56 -14.00
N LEU A 155 6.33 -4.46 -14.45
CA LEU A 155 6.48 -4.82 -15.84
C LEU A 155 6.15 -6.31 -15.97
N ILE A 156 5.28 -6.63 -16.92
CA ILE A 156 4.87 -8.00 -17.25
C ILE A 156 5.34 -8.29 -18.68
N ASN A 157 5.96 -9.46 -18.89
CA ASN A 157 6.52 -9.90 -20.16
C ASN A 157 6.04 -11.29 -20.59
#